data_AF-A0A455UAS9-F1
#
_entry.id   AF-A0A455UAS9-F1
#
_cell.length_a   1.000
_cell.length_b   1.000
_cell.length_c   1.000
_cell.angle_alpha   90.00
_cell.angle_beta   90.00
_cell.angle_gamma   90.00
#
_symmetry.space_group_name_H-M   'P 1'
#
loop_
_entity.id
_entity.type
_entity.pdbx_description
1 polymer ?
#
loop_
_entity_poly.entity_id
_entity_poly.type
_entity_poly.pdbx_seq_one_letter_code
_entity_poly.pdbx_strand_id
1 'polypeptide(L)'
;MSRLVPEDLPYFRHTLEGPDDMPAHVVASLLGTQLTLAVRDGRLALGTWQGIWLGEHRNQAGPRRLLATLNGVSLANAGTSTRLSAAVLLYSNGILRLEPLQ
;
A
#
# COMPACT_ATOMS: atom_id res chain seq x y z
N MET A 1 10.10 13.61 -1.13
CA MET A 1 9.23 13.95 0.01
C MET A 1 9.85 14.93 0.99
N SER A 2 11.15 14.82 1.29
CA SER A 2 11.86 15.69 2.23
C SER A 2 11.78 17.20 1.97
N ARG A 3 11.52 17.65 0.74
CA ARG A 3 11.23 19.08 0.47
C ARG A 3 9.84 19.52 0.94
N LEU A 4 8.86 18.62 0.93
CA LEU A 4 7.48 18.90 1.34
C LEU A 4 7.31 18.77 2.85
N VAL A 5 7.95 17.77 3.45
CA VAL A 5 8.01 17.57 4.90
C VAL A 5 9.47 17.32 5.30
N PRO A 6 10.21 18.39 5.64
CA PRO A 6 11.60 18.27 6.06
C PRO A 6 11.75 17.54 7.40
N GLU A 7 12.87 16.85 7.56
CA GLU A 7 13.29 16.25 8.83
C GLU A 7 13.82 17.32 9.80
N ASP A 8 13.94 16.98 11.08
CA ASP A 8 14.59 17.81 12.11
C ASP A 8 14.04 19.22 12.35
N LEU A 9 12.74 19.40 12.10
CA LEU A 9 12.11 20.70 12.37
C LEU A 9 11.81 20.86 13.87
N PRO A 10 12.16 22.01 14.48
CA PRO A 10 12.15 22.21 15.93
C PRO A 10 10.73 22.21 16.54
N TYR A 11 9.70 22.31 15.70
CA TYR A 11 8.31 22.27 16.13
C TYR A 11 7.73 20.84 16.15
N PHE A 12 8.43 19.84 15.60
CA PHE A 12 8.02 18.44 15.74
C PHE A 12 8.34 17.93 17.15
N ARG A 13 7.32 17.33 17.78
CA ARG A 13 7.43 16.79 19.14
C ARG A 13 7.56 15.26 19.16
N HIS A 14 7.18 14.59 18.08
CA HIS A 14 7.23 13.14 17.95
C HIS A 14 8.53 12.76 17.22
N THR A 15 9.61 12.65 17.98
CA THR A 15 10.97 12.42 17.45
C THR A 15 11.68 11.28 18.19
N LEU A 16 10.95 10.50 18.99
CA LEU A 16 11.53 9.48 19.85
C LEU A 16 12.18 8.35 19.04
N GLU A 17 11.72 8.13 17.81
CA GLU A 17 12.27 7.10 16.94
C GLU A 17 13.29 7.66 15.93
N GLY A 18 13.63 8.96 15.99
CA GLY A 18 14.59 9.60 15.11
C GLY A 18 14.07 10.87 14.40
N PRO A 19 14.94 11.52 13.61
CA PRO A 19 14.65 12.79 12.93
C PRO A 19 13.57 12.67 11.85
N ASP A 20 13.38 11.47 11.31
CA ASP A 20 12.46 11.11 10.23
C ASP A 20 11.10 10.61 10.74
N ASP A 21 10.92 10.52 12.05
CA ASP A 21 9.73 9.97 12.72
C ASP A 21 8.45 10.77 12.38
N MET A 22 8.30 11.98 12.93
CA MET A 22 7.16 12.84 12.60
C MET A 22 7.00 13.10 11.10
N PRO A 23 8.07 13.38 10.33
CA PRO A 23 7.96 13.53 8.87
C PRO A 23 7.31 12.32 8.18
N ALA A 24 7.71 11.10 8.53
CA ALA A 24 7.13 9.89 7.94
C ALA A 24 5.63 9.75 8.25
N HIS A 25 5.20 10.12 9.47
CA HIS A 25 3.78 10.15 9.84
C HIS A 25 2.97 11.16 9.02
N VAL A 26 3.50 12.36 8.78
CA VAL A 26 2.83 13.36 7.93
C VAL A 26 2.72 12.85 6.50
N VAL A 27 3.81 12.33 5.94
CA VAL A 27 3.81 11.82 4.55
C VAL A 27 2.82 10.66 4.38
N ALA A 28 2.80 9.69 5.29
CA ALA A 28 1.86 8.58 5.26
C ALA A 28 0.41 9.05 5.32
N SER A 29 0.12 10.09 6.10
CA SER A 29 -1.21 10.68 6.20
C SER A 29 -1.64 11.42 4.93
N LEU A 30 -0.68 12.04 4.22
CA LEU A 30 -0.92 12.75 2.96
C LEU A 30 -1.12 11.79 1.77
N LEU A 31 -0.33 10.72 1.69
CA LEU A 31 -0.41 9.75 0.61
C LEU A 31 -1.53 8.71 0.81
N GLY A 32 -1.91 8.48 2.07
CA GLY A 32 -2.81 7.40 2.44
C GLY A 32 -2.06 6.07 2.65
N THR A 33 -2.70 5.19 3.41
CA THR A 33 -2.13 3.90 3.85
C THR A 33 -2.86 2.69 3.28
N GLN A 34 -3.80 2.90 2.36
CA GLN A 34 -4.60 1.85 1.74
C GLN A 34 -4.99 2.20 0.30
N LEU A 35 -5.29 1.17 -0.50
CA LEU A 35 -5.79 1.29 -1.86
C LEU A 35 -7.02 0.41 -2.03
N THR A 36 -8.02 0.92 -2.77
CA THR A 36 -9.14 0.13 -3.27
C THR A 36 -8.97 -0.03 -4.77
N LEU A 37 -8.81 -1.26 -5.25
CA LEU A 37 -8.50 -1.57 -6.63
C LEU A 37 -9.61 -2.41 -7.26
N ALA A 38 -9.96 -2.10 -8.50
CA ALA A 38 -10.88 -2.92 -9.27
C ALA A 38 -10.20 -4.21 -9.75
N VAL A 39 -10.96 -5.31 -9.73
CA VAL A 39 -10.54 -6.62 -10.24
C VAL A 39 -11.50 -7.01 -11.36
N ARG A 40 -10.96 -7.40 -12.51
CA ARG A 40 -11.74 -7.88 -13.66
C ARG A 40 -11.05 -9.11 -14.25
N ASP A 41 -11.84 -10.14 -14.59
CA ASP A 41 -11.34 -11.36 -15.23
C ASP A 41 -10.16 -12.02 -14.46
N GLY A 42 -10.23 -11.98 -13.13
CA GLY A 42 -9.20 -12.55 -12.24
C GLY A 42 -7.91 -11.73 -12.13
N ARG A 43 -7.85 -10.52 -12.69
CA ARG A 43 -6.67 -9.63 -12.66
C ARG A 43 -7.02 -8.24 -12.11
N LEU A 44 -6.03 -7.56 -11.53
CA LEU A 44 -6.17 -6.15 -11.15
C LEU A 44 -6.33 -5.30 -12.42
N ALA A 45 -7.37 -4.48 -12.47
CA ALA A 45 -7.69 -3.62 -13.61
C ALA A 45 -6.88 -2.31 -13.57
N LEU A 46 -5.56 -2.42 -13.66
CA LEU A 46 -4.64 -1.28 -13.70
C LEU A 46 -4.51 -0.75 -15.13
N GLY A 47 -4.39 0.57 -15.27
CA GLY A 47 -3.99 1.20 -16.54
C GLY A 47 -2.52 0.92 -16.86
N THR A 48 -2.12 1.12 -18.13
CA THR A 48 -0.75 0.85 -18.63
C THR A 48 0.36 1.48 -17.80
N TRP A 49 0.10 2.65 -17.19
CA TRP A 49 1.06 3.42 -16.40
C TRP A 49 0.74 3.45 -14.91
N GLN A 50 -0.17 2.58 -14.44
CA GLN A 50 -0.50 2.46 -13.02
C GLN A 50 0.32 1.33 -12.39
N GLY A 51 1.12 1.69 -11.39
CA GLY A 51 1.83 0.74 -10.53
C GLY A 51 1.36 0.88 -9.08
N ILE A 52 1.46 -0.21 -8.32
CA ILE A 52 1.21 -0.20 -6.87
C ILE A 52 2.56 -0.20 -6.17
N TRP A 53 2.73 0.72 -5.23
CA TRP A 53 3.99 0.95 -4.52
C TRP A 53 3.74 0.94 -3.02
N LEU A 54 4.59 0.23 -2.28
CA LEU A 54 4.73 0.43 -0.84
C LEU A 54 5.71 1.59 -0.59
N GLY A 55 5.19 2.73 -0.17
CA GLY A 55 6.00 3.87 0.24
C GLY A 55 6.52 3.70 1.67
N GLU A 56 7.78 3.28 1.82
CA GLU A 56 8.47 3.37 3.11
C GLU A 56 9.01 4.79 3.29
N HIS A 57 8.75 5.39 4.46
CA HIS A 57 9.10 6.78 4.74
C HIS A 57 10.11 6.91 5.89
N ARG A 58 10.46 5.80 6.54
CA ARG A 58 11.56 5.75 7.51
C ARG A 58 12.85 5.33 6.83
N ASN A 59 13.95 5.99 7.18
CA ASN A 59 15.29 5.70 6.67
C ASN A 59 15.82 4.34 7.17
N GLN A 60 15.40 3.91 8.36
CA GLN A 60 15.74 2.61 8.95
C GLN A 60 14.49 1.86 9.40
N ALA A 61 13.65 1.49 8.44
CA ALA A 61 12.41 0.79 8.71
C ALA A 61 12.58 -0.71 8.99
N GLY A 62 11.75 -1.25 9.87
CA GLY A 62 11.51 -2.69 9.99
C GLY A 62 10.61 -3.22 8.86
N PRO A 63 10.42 -4.56 8.80
CA PRO A 63 9.56 -5.19 7.80
C PRO A 63 8.11 -4.71 7.90
N ARG A 64 7.42 -4.62 6.76
CA ARG A 64 6.00 -4.24 6.70
C ARG A 64 5.11 -5.43 6.39
N ARG A 65 3.93 -5.44 6.99
CA ARG A 65 2.85 -6.39 6.71
C ARG A 65 1.76 -5.67 5.94
N LEU A 66 1.37 -6.24 4.81
CA LEU A 66 0.26 -5.75 3.99
C LEU A 66 -0.92 -6.71 4.14
N LEU A 67 -2.10 -6.14 4.32
CA LEU A 67 -3.35 -6.89 4.31
C LEU A 67 -4.07 -6.61 2.99
N ALA A 68 -4.32 -7.66 2.21
CA ALA A 68 -5.14 -7.58 1.01
C ALA A 68 -6.45 -8.33 1.23
N THR A 69 -7.58 -7.65 1.06
CA THR A 69 -8.92 -8.25 1.10
C THR A 69 -9.50 -8.24 -0.31
N LEU A 70 -9.80 -9.41 -0.87
CA LEU A 70 -10.55 -9.55 -2.11
C LEU A 70 -12.02 -9.78 -1.78
N ASN A 71 -12.92 -8.96 -2.33
CA ASN A 71 -14.37 -9.14 -2.22
C ASN A 71 -14.97 -9.07 -3.62
N GLY A 72 -15.77 -10.08 -3.99
CA GLY A 72 -16.50 -10.08 -5.24
C GLY A 72 -17.28 -11.36 -5.49
N VAL A 73 -17.75 -11.52 -6.72
CA VAL A 73 -18.43 -12.73 -7.18
C VAL A 73 -17.68 -13.33 -8.37
N SER A 74 -17.56 -14.65 -8.38
CA SER A 74 -17.09 -15.37 -9.56
C SER A 74 -18.27 -15.68 -10.48
N LEU A 75 -18.12 -15.35 -11.76
CA LEU A 75 -19.07 -15.70 -12.81
C LEU A 75 -18.67 -17.00 -13.53
N ALA A 76 -17.71 -17.77 -12.98
CA ALA A 76 -17.07 -18.90 -13.65
C ALA A 76 -18.00 -20.06 -14.03
N ASN A 77 -19.29 -20.01 -13.68
CA ASN A 77 -20.31 -20.88 -14.25
C ASN A 77 -21.58 -20.05 -14.47
N ALA A 78 -22.11 -20.06 -15.69
CA ALA A 78 -23.40 -19.44 -16.04
C ALA A 78 -24.53 -20.14 -15.26
N GLY A 79 -24.72 -19.77 -14.00
CA GLY A 79 -25.72 -20.37 -13.11
C GLY A 79 -25.39 -20.34 -11.61
N THR A 80 -24.14 -20.09 -11.20
CA THR A 80 -23.80 -20.06 -9.75
C THR A 80 -22.83 -18.92 -9.44
N SER A 81 -23.34 -17.86 -8.81
CA SER A 81 -22.53 -16.76 -8.29
C SER A 81 -21.90 -17.16 -6.95
N THR A 82 -20.63 -17.57 -6.95
CA THR A 82 -19.89 -17.81 -5.70
C THR A 82 -19.32 -16.50 -5.19
N ARG A 83 -19.68 -16.09 -3.97
CA ARG A 83 -19.02 -14.98 -3.27
C ARG A 83 -17.62 -15.41 -2.85
N LEU A 84 -16.62 -14.60 -3.18
CA LEU A 84 -15.23 -14.82 -2.79
C LEU A 84 -14.82 -13.72 -1.82
N SER A 85 -14.42 -14.14 -0.62
CA SER A 85 -13.75 -13.29 0.36
C SER A 85 -12.44 -13.96 0.75
N ALA A 86 -11.30 -13.33 0.47
CA ALA A 86 -9.99 -13.83 0.84
C ALA A 86 -9.15 -12.70 1.43
N ALA A 87 -8.43 -13.00 2.52
CA ALA A 87 -7.45 -12.10 3.12
C ALA A 87 -6.06 -12.72 2.96
N VAL A 88 -5.12 -11.99 2.37
CA VAL A 88 -3.72 -12.42 2.23
C VAL A 88 -2.83 -11.45 3.00
N LEU A 89 -1.95 -12.00 3.83
CA LEU A 89 -0.88 -11.26 4.50
C LEU A 89 0.38 -11.38 3.66
N LEU A 90 0.88 -10.24 3.18
CA LEU A 90 2.16 -10.16 2.46
C LEU A 90 3.20 -9.51 3.36
N TYR A 91 4.41 -10.08 3.34
CA TYR A 91 5.57 -9.53 4.03
C TYR A 91 6.50 -8.90 2.98
N SER A 92 6.89 -7.63 3.19
CA SER A 92 7.84 -6.94 2.31
C SER A 92 8.98 -6.33 3.11
N ASN A 93 10.19 -6.50 2.60
CA ASN A 93 11.36 -5.69 2.95
C ASN A 93 11.56 -4.68 1.80
N GLY A 94 11.16 -3.42 2.02
CA GLY A 94 11.28 -2.35 1.02
C GLY A 94 10.07 -2.17 0.09
N ILE A 95 10.30 -1.48 -1.03
CA ILE A 95 9.26 -1.09 -2.01
C ILE A 95 8.78 -2.34 -2.77
N LEU A 96 7.57 -2.78 -2.47
CA LEU A 96 6.87 -3.77 -3.29
C LEU A 96 6.31 -3.06 -4.52
N ARG A 97 6.76 -3.45 -5.72
CA ARG A 97 6.14 -3.08 -6.99
C ARG A 97 5.37 -4.28 -7.53
N LEU A 98 4.05 -4.15 -7.65
CA LEU A 98 3.24 -5.13 -8.37
C LEU A 98 3.12 -4.67 -9.83
N GLU A 99 3.65 -5.48 -10.74
CA GLU A 99 3.50 -5.30 -12.19
C GLU A 99 2.32 -6.14 -12.69
N PRO A 100 1.66 -5.73 -13.78
CA PRO A 100 0.73 -6.61 -14.47
C PRO A 100 1.44 -7.88 -14.93
N LEU A 101 0.86 -9.05 -14.64
CA LEU A 101 1.23 -10.30 -15.33
C LEU A 101 0.91 -10.11 -16.81
N GLN A 102 1.96 -9.97 -17.65
CA GLN A 102 1.80 -10.15 -19.10
C GLN A 102 1.33 -11.57 -19.40
#